data_AF-A0AAD9W9Q0-F1
#
_entry.id   AF-A0AAD9W9Q0-F1
#
_cell.length_a   1.000
_cell.length_b   1.000
_cell.length_c   1.000
_cell.angle_alpha   90.00
_cell.angle_beta   90.00
_cell.angle_gamma   90.00
#
_symmetry.space_group_name_H-M   'P 1'
#
loop_
_entity.id
_entity.type
_entity.pdbx_description
1 polymer ?
#
loop_
_entity_poly.entity_id
_entity_poly.type
_entity_poly.pdbx_seq_one_letter_code
_entity_poly.pdbx_strand_id
1 'polypeptide(L)'
;MTSHRCKFPTMMLATPLLRAVRVFSPKLPQSTKLVFTRTFSAFAAAVRRPKMLAGTALKQSTSLIEIKTSVGGQVRGMKVRSSVKKLCEGCKSVRRKGGKTGKGHVYIICSLNPKHKQRQGK
;
A
#
# COMPACT_ATOMS: atom_id res chain seq x y z
N MET A 1 -24.05 -35.75 -43.19
CA MET A 1 -22.94 -36.05 -44.12
C MET A 1 -22.96 -35.01 -45.22
N THR A 2 -22.11 -33.97 -45.17
CA THR A 2 -21.68 -33.17 -46.34
C THR A 2 -20.62 -32.13 -45.91
N SER A 3 -19.41 -32.33 -46.44
CA SER A 3 -18.40 -31.34 -46.88
C SER A 3 -17.95 -30.22 -45.93
N HIS A 4 -16.71 -30.25 -45.41
CA HIS A 4 -15.44 -29.92 -46.09
C HIS A 4 -15.38 -28.51 -46.71
N ARG A 5 -14.65 -27.58 -46.09
CA ARG A 5 -13.27 -27.19 -46.46
C ARG A 5 -12.88 -25.87 -45.80
N CYS A 6 -11.67 -25.89 -45.23
CA CYS A 6 -10.90 -24.72 -44.82
C CYS A 6 -10.53 -23.83 -46.02
N LYS A 7 -10.41 -22.52 -45.81
CA LYS A 7 -9.59 -21.64 -46.65
C LYS A 7 -9.03 -20.47 -45.83
N PHE A 8 -7.83 -20.69 -45.29
CA PHE A 8 -6.91 -19.60 -44.97
C PHE A 8 -6.17 -19.22 -46.25
N PRO A 9 -6.13 -17.94 -46.65
CA PRO A 9 -5.15 -17.47 -47.62
C PRO A 9 -3.84 -17.09 -46.92
N THR A 10 -2.84 -17.92 -47.18
CA THR A 10 -1.40 -17.62 -47.20
C THR A 10 -1.08 -16.37 -48.01
N MET A 11 -0.06 -15.60 -47.60
CA MET A 11 1.08 -15.08 -48.39
C MET A 11 1.97 -14.26 -47.42
N MET A 12 3.07 -14.80 -46.87
CA MET A 12 4.40 -14.97 -47.49
C MET A 12 4.92 -13.72 -48.19
N LEU A 13 5.67 -12.88 -47.45
CA LEU A 13 6.78 -12.10 -48.00
C LEU A 13 7.96 -12.19 -47.03
N ALA A 14 8.99 -12.88 -47.49
CA ALA A 14 10.32 -12.93 -46.91
C ALA A 14 11.16 -11.79 -47.47
N THR A 15 11.99 -11.17 -46.63
CA THR A 15 13.34 -10.77 -47.05
C THR A 15 14.32 -10.84 -45.86
N PRO A 16 15.55 -11.34 -46.10
CA PRO A 16 16.61 -11.45 -45.12
C PRO A 16 17.47 -10.17 -45.11
N LEU A 17 18.27 -9.97 -44.06
CA LEU A 17 19.70 -9.62 -44.18
C LEU A 17 20.36 -9.55 -42.80
N LEU A 18 21.50 -10.23 -42.71
CA LEU A 18 22.35 -10.41 -41.55
C LEU A 18 23.13 -9.13 -41.20
N ARG A 19 23.33 -8.86 -39.90
CA ARG A 19 24.53 -8.23 -39.26
C ARG A 19 24.13 -7.79 -37.84
N ALA A 20 24.91 -7.95 -36.78
CA ALA A 20 26.18 -8.58 -36.55
C ALA A 20 26.24 -8.88 -35.05
N VAL A 21 26.69 -10.08 -34.66
CA VAL A 21 26.99 -10.38 -33.27
C VAL A 21 28.31 -9.66 -32.94
N ARG A 22 28.25 -8.60 -32.13
CA ARG A 22 29.44 -8.06 -31.47
C ARG A 22 29.64 -8.79 -30.15
N VAL A 23 30.42 -9.85 -30.19
CA VAL A 23 31.14 -10.36 -29.01
C VAL A 23 32.44 -9.59 -28.95
N PHE A 24 32.60 -8.66 -27.99
CA PHE A 24 33.92 -8.32 -27.45
C PHE A 24 33.80 -7.61 -26.10
N SER A 25 33.91 -8.46 -25.08
CA SER A 25 34.75 -8.36 -23.88
C SER A 25 34.68 -7.16 -22.91
N PRO A 26 34.71 -7.46 -21.60
CA PRO A 26 34.61 -6.48 -20.52
C PRO A 26 35.93 -5.73 -20.31
N LYS A 27 35.85 -4.44 -19.98
CA LYS A 27 36.90 -3.75 -19.24
C LYS A 27 36.32 -3.31 -17.89
N LEU A 28 36.80 -3.94 -16.83
CA LEU A 28 36.80 -3.39 -15.48
C LEU A 28 37.74 -2.16 -15.47
N PRO A 29 37.29 -1.00 -14.98
CA PRO A 29 38.15 -0.13 -14.21
C PRO A 29 37.81 -0.21 -12.73
N GLN A 30 38.87 -0.39 -11.95
CA GLN A 30 38.91 -0.50 -10.51
C GLN A 30 38.49 0.81 -9.83
N SER A 31 37.82 0.64 -8.68
CA SER A 31 38.02 1.40 -7.45
C SER A 31 38.13 2.93 -7.53
N THR A 32 37.01 3.61 -7.23
CA THR A 32 37.07 4.72 -6.27
C THR A 32 35.97 4.53 -5.21
N LYS A 33 36.41 4.18 -4.01
CA LYS A 33 35.59 4.19 -2.80
C LYS A 33 35.25 5.64 -2.47
N LEU A 34 34.09 6.14 -2.90
CA LEU A 34 33.48 7.31 -2.26
C LEU A 34 32.67 6.80 -1.07
N VAL A 35 33.36 6.76 0.07
CA VAL A 35 32.77 6.52 1.38
C VAL A 35 31.83 7.67 1.67
N PHE A 36 30.54 7.47 1.41
CA PHE A 36 29.49 8.36 1.92
C PHE A 36 29.38 8.08 3.42
N THR A 37 30.20 8.76 4.22
CA THR A 37 30.01 8.84 5.66
C THR A 37 28.68 9.55 5.90
N ARG A 38 27.61 8.77 6.04
CA ARG A 38 26.38 9.27 6.67
C ARG A 38 26.73 9.55 8.11
N THR A 39 27.15 10.78 8.38
CA THR A 39 27.09 11.38 9.70
C THR A 39 25.62 11.32 10.12
N PHE A 40 25.24 10.25 10.80
CA PHE A 40 24.04 10.22 11.61
C PHE A 40 24.28 11.25 12.72
N SER A 41 23.81 12.48 12.50
CA SER A 41 23.71 13.44 13.58
C SER A 41 22.82 12.80 14.64
N ALA A 42 23.41 12.59 15.80
CA ALA A 42 22.70 12.19 16.99
C ALA A 42 21.69 13.31 17.28
N PHE A 43 20.42 13.07 16.94
CA PHE A 43 19.31 13.85 17.47
C PHE A 43 19.27 13.54 18.97
N ALA A 44 20.03 14.31 19.73
CA ALA A 44 20.07 14.23 21.17
C ALA A 44 18.65 14.44 21.70
N ALA A 45 18.11 13.37 22.29
CA ALA A 45 16.84 13.38 22.98
C ALA A 45 16.91 14.34 24.18
N ALA A 46 16.40 15.55 24.00
CA ALA A 46 16.14 16.49 25.08
C ALA A 46 14.63 16.63 25.29
N VAL A 47 13.94 15.52 25.55
CA VAL A 47 12.56 15.57 26.06
C VAL A 47 12.66 15.79 27.57
N ARG A 48 12.74 17.06 27.96
CA ARG A 48 12.50 17.49 29.34
C ARG A 48 11.05 17.14 29.67
N ARG A 49 10.84 16.11 30.50
CA ARG A 49 9.53 15.80 31.08
C ARG A 49 9.14 16.97 32.02
N PRO A 50 8.07 17.74 31.76
CA PRO A 50 7.57 18.63 32.79
C PRO A 50 6.90 17.77 33.87
N LYS A 51 7.40 17.85 35.10
CA LYS A 51 6.65 17.44 36.30
C LYS A 51 5.49 18.44 36.45
N MET A 52 4.29 18.04 36.05
CA MET A 52 3.09 18.81 36.41
C MET A 52 2.77 18.54 37.87
N LEU A 53 2.87 19.61 38.65
CA LEU A 53 2.58 19.69 40.07
C LEU A 53 1.09 19.41 40.29
N ALA A 54 0.79 18.51 41.23
CA ALA A 54 -0.55 18.26 41.72
C ALA A 54 -1.08 19.53 42.41
N GLY A 55 -2.02 20.22 41.76
CA GLY A 55 -2.81 21.31 42.32
C GLY A 55 -4.22 20.82 42.62
N THR A 56 -4.60 20.90 43.88
CA THR A 56 -5.88 20.47 44.46
C THR A 56 -7.08 21.29 43.96
N ALA A 57 -8.21 20.58 43.84
CA ALA A 57 -9.61 20.97 44.00
C ALA A 57 -9.98 22.46 44.05
N LEU A 58 -11.02 22.84 43.30
CA LEU A 58 -12.22 23.51 43.83
C LEU A 58 -13.38 23.45 42.83
N LYS A 59 -14.58 23.33 43.39
CA LYS A 59 -15.88 23.05 42.74
C LYS A 59 -16.41 24.29 42.02
N GLN A 60 -17.06 24.10 40.87
CA GLN A 60 -18.12 25.00 40.44
C GLN A 60 -19.24 24.23 39.73
N SER A 61 -20.34 24.13 40.46
CA SER A 61 -21.66 23.71 40.03
C SER A 61 -22.24 24.76 39.08
N THR A 62 -22.39 24.39 37.80
CA THR A 62 -23.33 25.04 36.88
C THR A 62 -24.10 23.94 36.16
N SER A 63 -25.41 23.98 36.32
CA SER A 63 -26.39 23.11 35.67
C SER A 63 -26.36 23.36 34.17
N LEU A 64 -25.62 22.54 33.42
CA LEU A 64 -25.67 22.55 31.96
C LEU A 64 -26.50 21.36 31.48
N ILE A 65 -27.51 21.70 30.68
CA ILE A 65 -28.42 20.82 29.97
C ILE A 65 -27.57 19.83 29.16
N GLU A 66 -27.61 18.55 29.57
CA GLU A 66 -26.86 17.47 28.93
C GLU A 66 -27.60 17.04 27.65
N ILE A 67 -27.38 17.81 26.56
CA ILE A 67 -27.80 17.39 25.23
C ILE A 67 -26.94 16.18 24.86
N LYS A 68 -27.47 14.97 25.10
CA LYS A 68 -26.94 13.72 24.54
C LYS A 68 -27.21 13.72 23.04
N THR A 69 -26.43 14.50 22.28
CA THR A 69 -26.36 14.36 20.83
C THR A 69 -25.86 12.96 20.52
N SER A 70 -26.80 12.17 20.00
CA SER A 70 -26.65 10.80 19.50
C SER A 70 -25.26 10.52 18.95
N VAL A 71 -24.58 9.60 19.63
CA VAL A 71 -23.60 8.63 19.13
C VAL A 71 -23.31 8.81 17.63
N GLY A 72 -22.47 9.78 17.31
CA GLY A 72 -21.83 9.87 16.01
C GLY A 72 -20.94 8.65 15.88
N GLY A 73 -21.48 7.57 15.30
CA GLY A 73 -20.75 6.33 15.08
C GLY A 73 -19.49 6.66 14.32
N GLN A 74 -18.37 6.72 15.04
CA GLN A 74 -17.06 7.06 14.51
C GLN A 74 -16.85 6.23 13.25
N VAL A 75 -16.86 6.87 12.08
CA VAL A 75 -16.51 6.21 10.83
C VAL A 75 -15.00 6.00 10.90
N ARG A 76 -14.59 4.98 11.65
CA ARG A 76 -13.21 4.52 11.73
C ARG A 76 -12.80 4.18 10.31
N GLY A 77 -11.67 4.71 9.87
CA GLY A 77 -11.13 4.46 8.54
C GLY A 77 -10.79 2.98 8.30
N MET A 78 -9.95 2.70 7.29
CA MET A 78 -9.57 1.32 6.94
C MET A 78 -8.80 0.64 8.07
N LYS A 79 -9.21 -0.57 8.50
CA LYS A 79 -8.44 -1.35 9.50
C LYS A 79 -7.36 -2.21 8.82
N VAL A 80 -6.10 -2.07 9.21
CA VAL A 80 -5.03 -2.95 8.72
C VAL A 80 -4.99 -4.22 9.58
N ARG A 81 -4.97 -5.40 8.97
CA ARG A 81 -4.80 -6.71 9.62
C ARG A 81 -3.83 -7.58 8.82
N SER A 82 -3.13 -8.50 9.47
CA SER A 82 -2.23 -9.47 8.79
C SER A 82 -3.00 -10.44 7.90
N SER A 83 -4.15 -10.94 8.37
CA SER A 83 -5.08 -11.76 7.60
C SER A 83 -6.38 -11.02 7.36
N VAL A 84 -6.92 -11.10 6.14
CA VAL A 84 -8.17 -10.43 5.79
C VAL A 84 -9.20 -11.45 5.33
N LYS A 85 -10.41 -11.39 5.91
CA LYS A 85 -11.54 -12.27 5.60
C LYS A 85 -12.80 -11.45 5.31
N LYS A 86 -13.73 -11.99 4.52
CA LYS A 86 -15.06 -11.42 4.32
C LYS A 86 -15.91 -11.70 5.56
N LEU A 87 -16.59 -10.68 6.07
CA LEU A 87 -17.44 -10.77 7.26
C LEU A 87 -18.93 -10.77 6.92
N CYS A 88 -19.26 -10.39 5.69
CA CYS A 88 -20.61 -10.08 5.24
C CYS A 88 -20.77 -10.37 3.74
N GLU A 89 -22.00 -10.44 3.26
CA GLU A 89 -22.30 -10.68 1.83
C GLU A 89 -21.88 -9.50 0.93
N GLY A 90 -22.02 -8.27 1.42
CA GLY A 90 -21.57 -7.07 0.68
C GLY A 90 -20.05 -6.84 0.69
N CYS A 91 -19.27 -7.74 1.32
CA CYS A 91 -17.83 -7.60 1.47
C CYS A 91 -17.10 -8.21 0.26
N LYS A 92 -16.41 -7.38 -0.53
CA LYS A 92 -15.68 -7.80 -1.75
C LYS A 92 -14.17 -7.79 -1.55
N SER A 93 -13.49 -8.80 -2.08
CA SER A 93 -12.02 -8.86 -2.12
C SER A 93 -11.50 -8.17 -3.37
N VAL A 94 -10.60 -7.21 -3.18
CA VAL A 94 -10.00 -6.44 -4.27
C VAL A 94 -8.49 -6.39 -4.09
N ARG A 95 -7.74 -6.75 -5.13
CA ARG A 95 -6.29 -6.58 -5.18
C ARG A 95 -5.95 -5.31 -5.95
N ARG A 96 -5.18 -4.40 -5.34
CA ARG A 96 -4.74 -3.14 -5.99
C ARG A 96 -3.23 -3.19 -6.22
N LYS A 97 -2.75 -2.84 -7.41
CA LYS A 97 -1.33 -2.90 -7.79
C LYS A 97 -0.49 -1.92 -6.94
N GLY A 98 0.63 -2.42 -6.41
CA GLY A 98 1.59 -1.65 -5.63
C GLY A 98 2.67 -1.06 -6.52
N GLY A 99 2.32 -0.06 -7.34
CA GLY A 99 3.26 0.64 -8.21
C GLY A 99 3.87 -0.19 -9.34
N LYS A 100 4.97 0.31 -9.92
CA LYS A 100 5.64 -0.27 -11.11
C LYS A 100 6.47 -1.52 -10.80
N THR A 101 6.86 -1.72 -9.55
CA THR A 101 7.91 -2.68 -9.17
C THR A 101 7.49 -3.65 -8.06
N GLY A 102 6.24 -3.60 -7.61
CA GLY A 102 5.82 -4.24 -6.36
C GLY A 102 4.58 -5.11 -6.45
N LYS A 103 4.48 -6.07 -5.51
CA LYS A 103 3.25 -6.84 -5.25
C LYS A 103 2.19 -5.92 -4.63
N GLY A 104 0.96 -6.03 -5.14
CA GLY A 104 -0.19 -5.29 -4.65
C GLY A 104 -0.71 -5.77 -3.29
N HIS A 105 -1.49 -4.93 -2.61
CA HIS A 105 -2.17 -5.31 -1.37
C HIS A 105 -3.59 -5.81 -1.64
N VAL A 106 -4.05 -6.72 -0.78
CA VAL A 106 -5.44 -7.18 -0.74
C VAL A 106 -6.25 -6.27 0.18
N TYR A 107 -7.40 -5.83 -0.31
CA TYR A 107 -8.37 -5.00 0.41
C TYR A 107 -9.69 -5.74 0.48
N ILE A 108 -10.40 -5.60 1.60
CA ILE A 108 -11.83 -5.88 1.70
C ILE A 108 -12.57 -4.54 1.71
N ILE A 109 -13.40 -4.35 0.69
CA ILE A 109 -14.33 -3.21 0.59
C ILE A 109 -15.74 -3.69 0.88
N CYS A 110 -16.56 -2.84 1.50
CA CYS A 110 -17.96 -3.13 1.79
C CYS A 110 -18.77 -1.86 1.56
N SER A 111 -19.91 -2.00 0.88
CA SER A 111 -20.85 -0.90 0.65
C SER A 111 -21.88 -0.79 1.77
N LEU A 112 -22.29 -1.93 2.34
CA LEU A 112 -23.32 -2.01 3.39
C LEU A 112 -22.86 -1.43 4.72
N ASN A 113 -21.60 -1.72 5.11
CA ASN A 113 -21.09 -1.37 6.43
C ASN A 113 -19.62 -0.92 6.36
N PRO A 114 -19.30 0.34 6.75
CA PRO A 114 -17.93 0.86 6.69
C PRO A 114 -16.99 0.19 7.69
N LYS A 115 -17.51 -0.40 8.78
CA LYS A 115 -16.73 -1.13 9.80
C LYS A 115 -15.99 -2.36 9.24
N HIS A 116 -16.41 -2.89 8.09
CA HIS A 116 -15.81 -4.09 7.49
C HIS A 116 -14.61 -3.78 6.58
N LYS A 117 -14.30 -2.50 6.34
CA LYS A 117 -13.18 -2.06 5.51
C LYS A 117 -11.84 -2.48 6.11
N GLN A 118 -11.12 -3.37 5.43
CA GLN A 118 -9.83 -3.92 5.89
C GLN A 118 -8.74 -3.95 4.82
N ARG A 119 -7.47 -3.69 5.18
CA ARG A 119 -6.29 -3.82 4.30
C ARG A 119 -5.35 -4.89 4.85
N GLN A 120 -4.79 -5.72 3.96
CA GLN A 120 -3.78 -6.69 4.34
C GLN A 120 -2.44 -5.99 4.62
N GLY A 121 -1.97 -6.11 5.86
CA GLY A 121 -0.61 -5.78 6.28
C GLY A 121 0.39 -6.77 5.67
N LYS A 122 1.68 -6.41 5.71
CA LYS A 122 2.75 -7.30 5.26
C LYS A 122 3.09 -8.32 6.33
#